data_AF-A0A0W1JD57-F1
#
_entry.id   AF-A0A0W1JD57-F1
#
_cell.length_a   1.000
_cell.length_b   1.000
_cell.length_c   1.000
_cell.angle_alpha   90.00
_cell.angle_beta   90.00
_cell.angle_gamma   90.00
#
_symmetry.space_group_name_H-M   'P 1'
#
loop_
_entity.id
_entity.type
_entity.pdbx_description
1 polymer ?
#
loop_
_entity_poly.entity_id
_entity_poly.type
_entity_poly.pdbx_seq_one_letter_code
_entity_poly.pdbx_strand_id
1 'polypeptide(L)'
;MLEEHYGKHVIRDGSFGNISKAEYLRKAQDLVRSIPGGDVLMKIRARNGDKIFYKQSTNEIGVVTKDNIIRTYFKPWDGIDYFNGSK
;
A
#
# COMPACT_ATOMS: atom_id res chain seq x y z
N MET A 1 3.99 12.23 4.19
CA MET A 1 3.74 12.90 2.87
C MET A 1 4.35 12.06 1.74
N LEU A 2 3.98 12.25 0.46
CA LEU A 2 4.50 11.45 -0.68
C LEU A 2 6.03 11.37 -0.69
N GLU A 3 6.71 12.51 -0.51
CA GLU A 3 8.18 12.61 -0.44
C GLU A 3 8.80 11.69 0.63
N GLU A 4 8.24 11.73 1.84
CA GLU A 4 8.73 10.97 2.98
C GLU A 4 8.51 9.46 2.77
N HIS A 5 7.34 9.06 2.27
CA HIS A 5 7.05 7.66 2.00
C HIS A 5 7.90 7.12 0.84
N TYR A 6 8.12 7.90 -0.20
CA TYR A 6 9.04 7.55 -1.29
C TYR A 6 10.47 7.40 -0.77
N GLY A 7 10.97 8.38 -0.01
CA GLY A 7 12.30 8.33 0.59
C GLY A 7 12.49 7.13 1.50
N LYS A 8 11.48 6.79 2.31
CA LYS A 8 11.53 5.59 3.15
C LYS A 8 11.53 4.31 2.32
N HIS A 9 10.49 4.07 1.53
CA HIS A 9 10.24 2.75 0.96
C HIS A 9 11.03 2.44 -0.31
N VAL A 10 11.44 3.47 -1.05
CA VAL A 10 12.24 3.31 -2.27
C VAL A 10 13.72 3.55 -1.98
N ILE A 11 14.07 4.66 -1.34
CA ILE A 11 15.47 5.06 -1.18
C ILE A 11 16.15 4.35 0.00
N ARG A 12 15.49 4.28 1.18
CA ARG A 12 16.09 3.70 2.40
C ARG A 12 15.90 2.20 2.49
N ASP A 13 14.66 1.73 2.29
CA ASP A 13 14.30 0.32 2.44
C ASP A 13 14.61 -0.49 1.16
N GLY A 14 14.76 0.16 0.01
CA GLY A 14 15.05 -0.49 -1.28
C GLY A 14 13.95 -1.42 -1.79
N SER A 15 12.76 -1.41 -1.17
CA SER A 15 11.71 -2.42 -1.34
C SER A 15 11.07 -2.46 -2.73
N PHE A 16 11.28 -1.41 -3.51
CA PHE A 16 10.75 -1.26 -4.87
C PHE A 16 11.84 -1.22 -5.95
N GLY A 17 13.11 -1.36 -5.58
CA GLY A 17 14.22 -1.13 -6.50
C GLY A 17 14.31 0.32 -6.98
N ASN A 18 14.97 0.54 -8.11
CA ASN A 18 15.20 1.88 -8.66
C ASN A 18 13.98 2.36 -9.48
N ILE A 19 12.94 2.82 -8.80
CA ILE A 19 11.76 3.43 -9.44
C ILE A 19 11.68 4.93 -9.17
N SER A 20 11.13 5.65 -10.14
CA SER A 20 10.86 7.08 -9.97
C SER A 20 9.72 7.32 -8.97
N LYS A 21 9.68 8.53 -8.41
CA LYS A 21 8.58 8.94 -7.53
C LYS A 21 7.21 8.93 -8.24
N ALA A 22 7.18 9.31 -9.51
CA ALA A 22 5.98 9.28 -10.33
C ALA A 22 5.47 7.84 -10.52
N GLU A 23 6.39 6.89 -10.73
CA GLU A 23 6.05 5.48 -10.84
C GLU A 23 5.55 4.90 -9.51
N TYR A 24 6.21 5.26 -8.40
CA TYR A 24 5.76 4.88 -7.06
C TYR A 24 4.32 5.38 -6.78
N LEU A 25 4.04 6.65 -7.10
CA LEU A 25 2.68 7.21 -6.96
C LEU A 25 1.68 6.49 -7.88
N ARG A 26 2.04 6.23 -9.13
CA ARG A 26 1.18 5.50 -10.08
C ARG A 26 0.85 4.10 -9.56
N LYS A 27 1.82 3.35 -9.08
CA LYS A 27 1.61 2.01 -8.49
C LYS A 27 0.68 2.07 -7.27
N ALA A 28 0.85 3.07 -6.40
CA ALA A 28 -0.06 3.29 -5.27
C ALA A 28 -1.50 3.56 -5.75
N GLN A 29 -1.67 4.44 -6.75
CA GLN A 29 -2.97 4.75 -7.34
C GLN A 29 -3.61 3.54 -8.02
N ASP A 30 -2.83 2.76 -8.78
CA ASP A 30 -3.29 1.56 -9.48
C ASP A 30 -3.80 0.51 -8.47
N LEU A 31 -3.08 0.33 -7.35
CA LEU A 31 -3.51 -0.59 -6.29
C LEU A 31 -4.83 -0.14 -5.65
N VAL A 32 -4.94 1.12 -5.22
CA VAL A 32 -6.14 1.58 -4.48
C VAL A 32 -7.37 1.79 -5.37
N ARG A 33 -7.20 1.82 -6.70
CA ARG A 33 -8.28 1.84 -7.69
C ARG A 33 -8.65 0.45 -8.23
N SER A 34 -7.89 -0.58 -7.87
CA SER A 34 -8.18 -1.94 -8.31
C SER A 34 -9.50 -2.45 -7.70
N ILE A 35 -10.17 -3.33 -8.42
CA ILE A 35 -11.36 -4.02 -7.95
C ILE A 35 -10.90 -5.13 -6.99
N PRO A 36 -11.31 -5.12 -5.70
CA PRO A 36 -10.95 -6.19 -4.78
C PRO A 36 -11.55 -7.54 -5.20
N GLY A 37 -10.78 -8.60 -5.01
CA GLY A 37 -11.07 -9.95 -5.47
C GLY A 37 -9.87 -10.55 -6.21
N GLY A 38 -9.66 -11.86 -6.06
CA GLY A 38 -8.50 -12.53 -6.64
C GLY A 38 -7.19 -12.10 -5.99
N ASP A 39 -6.31 -11.45 -6.75
CA ASP A 39 -4.96 -11.04 -6.31
C ASP A 39 -4.95 -9.83 -5.36
N VAL A 40 -6.05 -9.08 -5.29
CA VAL A 40 -6.17 -7.92 -4.39
C VAL A 40 -7.19 -8.18 -3.31
N LEU A 41 -6.74 -8.14 -2.06
CA LEU A 41 -7.59 -8.13 -0.87
C LEU A 41 -7.86 -6.70 -0.43
N MET A 42 -9.03 -6.46 0.13
CA MET A 42 -9.38 -5.15 0.70
C MET A 42 -10.14 -5.33 2.01
N LYS A 43 -9.82 -4.47 2.99
CA LYS A 43 -10.59 -4.36 4.24
C LYS A 43 -10.75 -2.91 4.67
N ILE A 44 -11.82 -2.64 5.41
CA ILE A 44 -12.07 -1.34 6.04
C ILE A 44 -11.68 -1.42 7.51
N ARG A 45 -10.87 -0.48 8.00
CA ARG A 45 -10.53 -0.35 9.42
C ARG A 45 -11.72 0.19 10.20
N ALA A 46 -12.26 -0.61 11.13
CA ALA A 46 -13.40 -0.22 11.96
C ALA A 46 -13.16 1.08 12.76
N ARG A 47 -11.91 1.36 13.16
CA ARG A 47 -11.57 2.53 14.00
C ARG A 47 -11.78 3.87 13.30
N ASN A 48 -11.46 3.97 12.01
CA ASN A 48 -11.38 5.27 11.31
C ASN A 48 -11.93 5.25 9.87
N GLY A 49 -12.39 4.10 9.39
CA GLY A 49 -12.91 3.96 8.02
C GLY A 49 -11.82 3.95 6.94
N ASP A 50 -10.53 3.87 7.30
CA ASP A 50 -9.47 3.73 6.30
C ASP A 50 -9.63 2.40 5.56
N LYS A 51 -9.39 2.41 4.25
CA LYS A 51 -9.38 1.20 3.43
C LYS A 51 -7.93 0.75 3.26
N ILE A 52 -7.68 -0.53 3.51
CA ILE A 52 -6.38 -1.18 3.26
C ILE A 52 -6.56 -2.10 2.06
N PHE A 53 -5.69 -1.94 1.07
CA PHE A 53 -5.57 -2.80 -0.09
C PHE A 53 -4.28 -3.61 0.03
N TYR A 54 -4.34 -4.90 -0.26
CA TYR A 54 -3.19 -5.79 -0.28
C TYR A 54 -3.14 -6.53 -1.62
N LYS A 55 -2.07 -6.34 -2.39
CA LYS A 55 -1.81 -7.11 -3.60
C LYS A 55 -0.87 -8.25 -3.26
N GLN A 56 -1.37 -9.47 -3.41
CA GLN A 56 -0.67 -10.69 -2.98
C GLN A 56 0.56 -10.95 -3.84
N SER A 57 0.42 -10.90 -5.16
CA SER A 57 1.49 -11.24 -6.12
C SER A 57 2.76 -10.40 -5.96
N THR A 58 2.61 -9.13 -5.59
CA THR A 58 3.73 -8.19 -5.47
C THR A 58 4.10 -7.87 -4.02
N ASN A 59 3.36 -8.44 -3.07
CA ASN A 59 3.43 -8.16 -1.64
C ASN A 59 3.37 -6.64 -1.34
N GLU A 60 2.31 -5.98 -1.80
CA GLU A 60 2.17 -4.52 -1.71
C GLU A 60 0.93 -4.13 -0.91
N ILE A 61 1.08 -3.18 0.02
CA ILE A 61 0.01 -2.57 0.82
C ILE A 61 -0.21 -1.13 0.36
N GLY A 62 -1.47 -0.76 0.14
CA GLY A 62 -1.91 0.62 -0.02
C GLY A 62 -2.95 0.95 1.06
N VAL A 63 -2.82 2.11 1.72
CA VAL A 63 -3.80 2.59 2.69
C VAL A 63 -4.37 3.91 2.23
N VAL A 64 -5.69 4.02 2.18
CA VAL A 64 -6.41 5.26 1.88
C VAL A 64 -7.33 5.64 3.02
N THR A 65 -7.52 6.94 3.24
CA THR A 65 -8.54 7.45 4.16
C THR A 65 -9.95 7.13 3.64
N LYS A 66 -10.96 7.28 4.50
CA LYS A 66 -12.37 7.25 4.09
C LYS A 66 -12.70 8.24 2.97
N ASP A 67 -11.98 9.36 2.91
CA ASP A 67 -12.09 10.43 1.92
C ASP A 67 -11.22 10.19 0.67
N ASN A 68 -10.72 8.95 0.49
CA ASN A 68 -9.91 8.50 -0.64
C ASN A 68 -8.54 9.20 -0.81
N ILE A 69 -7.95 9.68 0.29
CA ILE A 69 -6.59 10.21 0.30
C ILE A 69 -5.59 9.08 0.60
N ILE A 70 -4.60 8.87 -0.28
CA ILE A 70 -3.53 7.88 -0.06
C ILE A 70 -2.68 8.30 1.12
N ARG A 71 -2.64 7.46 2.16
CA ARG A 71 -1.82 7.65 3.37
C ARG A 71 -0.43 7.07 3.22
N THR A 72 -0.33 5.84 2.70
CA THR A 72 0.96 5.14 2.54
C THR A 72 0.85 4.04 1.49
N TYR A 73 1.99 3.66 0.93
CA TYR A 73 2.15 2.55 0.00
C TYR A 73 3.50 1.87 0.21
N PHE A 74 3.55 0.57 0.50
CA PHE A 74 4.80 -0.11 0.85
C PHE A 74 4.69 -1.63 0.73
N LYS A 75 5.82 -2.33 0.85
CA LYS A 75 5.84 -3.79 0.97
C LYS A 75 6.02 -4.19 2.44
N PRO A 76 5.05 -4.88 3.07
CA PRO A 76 5.19 -5.31 4.46
C PRO A 76 6.21 -6.44 4.58
N TRP A 77 6.97 -6.44 5.67
CA TRP A 77 7.87 -7.56 6.00
C TRP A 77 7.09 -8.85 6.26
N ASP A 78 6.01 -8.75 7.04
CA ASP A 78 5.17 -9.90 7.44
C ASP A 78 4.14 -10.30 6.38
N GLY A 79 4.21 -9.73 5.16
CA GLY A 79 3.34 -10.11 4.07
C GLY A 79 1.84 -9.98 4.37
N ILE A 80 1.12 -11.08 4.13
CA ILE A 80 -0.33 -11.18 4.36
C ILE A 80 -0.69 -11.04 5.85
N ASP A 81 0.22 -11.34 6.78
CA ASP A 81 -0.05 -11.20 8.22
C ASP A 81 -0.21 -9.73 8.62
N TYR A 82 0.53 -8.82 7.97
CA TYR A 82 0.29 -7.39 8.10
C TYR A 82 -1.14 -7.02 7.67
N PHE A 83 -1.60 -7.58 6.56
CA PHE A 83 -2.96 -7.36 6.07
C PHE A 83 -4.00 -7.94 7.01
N ASN A 84 -3.80 -9.14 7.56
CA ASN A 84 -4.71 -9.76 8.50
C ASN A 84 -4.76 -9.01 9.84
N GLY A 85 -3.67 -8.33 10.21
CA GLY A 85 -3.52 -7.70 11.52
C GLY A 85 -3.10 -8.70 12.60
N SER A 86 -2.52 -9.83 12.17
CA SER A 86 -1.93 -10.84 13.05
C SER A 86 -0.62 -10.27 13.58
N LYS A 87 -0.60 -9.91 14.87
CA LYS A 87 0.60 -9.63 15.64
C LYS A 87 0.54 -10.41 16.93
#